data_AF-A0A836L7X8-F1
#
_entry.id   AF-A0A836L7X8-F1
#
_cell.length_a   1.000
_cell.length_b   1.000
_cell.length_c   1.000
_cell.angle_alpha   90.00
_cell.angle_beta   90.00
_cell.angle_gamma   90.00
#
_symmetry.space_group_name_H-M   'P 1'
#
loop_
_entity.id
_entity.type
_entity.pdbx_description
1 polymer ?
#
loop_
_entity_poly.entity_id
_entity_poly.type
_entity_poly.pdbx_seq_one_letter_code
_entity_poly.pdbx_strand_id
1 'polypeptide(L)' 'MPGRHGKQRVKRKKSKREPVTDMERTLKDSIHGRKRKERSILKNLIPPKMVPKMNKVVVSSTLPMFQPRVTNKKKHS' A
#
# COMPACT_ATOMS: atom_id res chain seq x y z
N MET A 1 15.35 -10.68 36.99
CA MET A 1 14.37 -9.58 37.05
C MET A 1 12.96 -10.16 36.98
N PRO A 2 12.05 -9.84 37.94
CA PRO A 2 10.66 -10.29 37.84
C PRO A 2 9.97 -9.49 36.72
N GLY A 3 9.90 -10.08 35.52
CA GLY A 3 9.54 -9.30 34.31
C GLY A 3 9.17 -10.13 33.09
N ARG A 4 8.61 -11.34 33.28
CA ARG A 4 8.04 -12.14 32.18
C ARG A 4 6.56 -12.45 32.35
N HIS A 5 5.82 -11.57 33.02
CA HIS A 5 4.36 -11.63 32.96
C HIS A 5 3.89 -10.83 31.75
N GLY A 6 3.56 -11.55 30.66
CA GLY A 6 2.78 -10.99 29.57
C GLY A 6 1.55 -10.30 30.16
N LYS A 7 1.21 -9.11 29.64
CA LYS A 7 0.10 -8.27 30.13
C LYS A 7 -1.08 -9.17 30.49
N GLN A 8 -1.44 -9.21 31.77
CA GLN A 8 -2.57 -10.01 32.23
C GLN A 8 -3.80 -9.55 31.45
N ARG A 9 -4.37 -10.46 30.65
CA ARG A 9 -5.60 -10.17 29.90
C ARG A 9 -6.72 -9.99 30.91
N VAL A 10 -7.06 -8.74 31.22
CA VAL A 10 -8.22 -8.41 32.05
C VAL A 10 -9.47 -8.78 31.25
N LYS A 11 -10.13 -9.88 31.64
CA LYS A 11 -11.44 -10.26 31.08
C LYS A 11 -12.45 -9.17 31.46
N ARG A 12 -12.92 -8.40 30.47
CA ARG A 12 -14.00 -7.43 30.68
C ARG A 12 -15.27 -8.15 31.11
N LYS A 13 -16.00 -7.60 32.09
CA LYS A 13 -17.33 -8.12 32.46
C LYS A 13 -18.22 -8.13 31.21
N LYS A 14 -18.88 -9.27 30.96
CA LYS A 14 -19.80 -9.41 29.83
C LYS A 14 -20.97 -8.43 30.01
N SER A 15 -21.36 -7.80 28.91
CA SER A 15 -22.56 -6.95 28.83
C SER A 15 -23.80 -7.72 29.31
N LYS A 16 -24.73 -7.03 29.97
CA LYS A 16 -26.07 -7.55 30.32
C LYS A 16 -27.04 -7.54 29.12
N ARG A 17 -26.63 -6.98 27.99
CA ARG A 17 -27.43 -6.97 26.76
C ARG A 17 -27.57 -8.39 26.21
N GLU A 18 -28.74 -8.69 25.69
CA GLU A 18 -29.00 -9.90 24.91
C GLU A 18 -27.97 -10.05 23.78
N PRO A 19 -27.51 -11.27 23.50
CA PRO A 19 -26.64 -11.53 22.36
C PRO A 19 -27.38 -11.18 21.06
N VAL A 20 -26.65 -10.58 20.12
CA VAL A 20 -27.17 -10.26 18.79
C VAL A 20 -27.60 -11.55 18.10
N THR A 21 -28.84 -11.58 17.59
CA THR A 21 -29.36 -12.73 16.85
C THR A 21 -28.60 -12.96 15.55
N ASP A 22 -28.59 -14.20 15.04
CA ASP A 22 -27.91 -14.52 13.78
C ASP A 22 -28.52 -13.77 12.58
N MET A 23 -29.83 -13.51 12.63
CA MET A 23 -30.54 -12.70 11.64
C MET A 23 -30.08 -11.23 11.68
N GLU A 24 -29.99 -10.62 12.86
CA GLU A 24 -29.46 -9.25 13.01
C GLU A 24 -28.02 -9.12 12.53
N ARG A 25 -27.19 -10.14 12.79
CA ARG A 25 -25.82 -10.17 12.27
C ARG A 25 -25.82 -10.20 10.75
N THR A 26 -26.64 -11.05 10.15
CA THR A 26 -26.78 -11.18 8.71
C THR A 26 -27.28 -9.89 8.06
N LEU A 27 -28.25 -9.20 8.67
CA LEU A 27 -28.77 -7.90 8.20
C LEU A 27 -27.71 -6.79 8.33
N LYS A 28 -26.94 -6.76 9.42
CA LYS A 28 -25.83 -5.80 9.56
C LYS A 28 -24.75 -6.05 8.52
N ASP A 29 -24.44 -7.31 8.23
CA ASP A 29 -23.48 -7.72 7.22
C ASP A 29 -23.99 -7.49 5.79
N SER A 30 -25.30 -7.55 5.54
CA SER A 30 -25.86 -7.22 4.21
C SER A 30 -25.83 -5.73 3.93
N ILE A 31 -25.95 -4.89 4.96
CA ILE A 31 -25.88 -3.42 4.86
C ILE A 31 -24.41 -2.93 4.81
N HIS A 32 -23.57 -3.38 5.74
CA HIS A 32 -22.19 -2.87 5.90
C HIS A 32 -21.11 -3.78 5.28
N GLY A 33 -21.41 -5.07 5.10
CA GLY A 33 -20.49 -6.08 4.56
C GLY A 33 -20.56 -6.24 3.03
N ARG A 34 -21.48 -5.55 2.34
CA ARG A 34 -21.60 -5.56 0.86
C ARG A 34 -20.26 -5.34 0.17
N LYS A 35 -19.53 -4.30 0.60
CA LYS A 35 -18.21 -3.96 0.05
C LYS A 35 -17.15 -5.04 0.28
N ARG A 36 -17.24 -5.84 1.36
CA ARG A 36 -16.28 -6.93 1.62
C ARG A 36 -16.59 -8.16 0.77
N LYS A 37 -17.87 -8.53 0.63
CA LYS A 37 -18.29 -9.65 -0.22
C LYS A 37 -18.02 -9.36 -1.70
N GLU A 38 -18.41 -8.18 -2.18
CA GLU A 38 -18.12 -7.73 -3.55
C GLU A 38 -16.62 -7.70 -3.81
N ARG A 39 -15.80 -7.14 -2.90
CA ARG A 39 -14.33 -7.19 -3.03
C ARG A 39 -13.78 -8.62 -3.04
N SER A 40 -14.35 -9.55 -2.27
CA SER A 40 -13.90 -10.94 -2.24
C SER A 40 -14.27 -11.72 -3.52
N ILE A 41 -15.40 -11.39 -4.14
CA ILE A 41 -15.85 -11.97 -5.41
C ILE A 41 -15.02 -11.40 -6.57
N LEU A 42 -14.81 -10.08 -6.57
CA LEU A 42 -14.08 -9.39 -7.61
C LEU A 42 -12.55 -9.45 -7.44
N LYS A 43 -12.03 -10.04 -6.36
CA LYS A 43 -10.57 -10.08 -6.07
C LYS A 43 -9.76 -10.74 -7.19
N ASN A 44 -10.33 -11.72 -7.89
CA ASN A 44 -9.68 -12.45 -8.98
C ASN A 44 -9.90 -11.77 -10.34
N LEU A 45 -10.85 -10.85 -10.43
CA LEU A 45 -11.25 -10.14 -11.65
C LEU A 45 -10.66 -8.72 -11.71
N ILE A 46 -10.33 -8.13 -10.56
CA ILE A 46 -9.71 -6.81 -10.47
C ILE A 46 -8.20 -7.01 -10.59
N PRO A 47 -7.54 -6.45 -11.61
CA PRO A 47 -6.10 -6.51 -11.72
C PRO A 47 -5.44 -5.83 -10.51
N PRO A 48 -4.30 -6.36 -10.02
CA PRO A 48 -3.59 -5.76 -8.90
C PRO A 48 -3.25 -4.31 -9.21
N LYS A 49 -3.31 -3.44 -8.20
CA LYS A 49 -2.97 -2.02 -8.35
C LYS A 49 -1.54 -1.90 -8.86
N MET A 50 -1.39 -1.43 -10.10
CA MET A 50 -0.07 -1.16 -10.67
C MET A 50 0.51 0.08 -10.00
N VAL A 51 1.59 -0.09 -9.25
CA VAL A 51 2.37 1.03 -8.72
C VAL A 51 3.28 1.52 -9.85
N PRO A 52 3.24 2.80 -10.23
CA PRO A 52 4.13 3.31 -11.27
C PRO A 52 5.57 3.18 -10.80
N LYS A 53 6.33 2.29 -11.45
CA LYS A 53 7.79 2.24 -11.31
C LYS A 53 8.38 3.40 -12.09
N MET A 54 8.54 4.53 -11.41
CA MET A 54 9.23 5.68 -11.98
C MET A 54 10.73 5.37 -11.96
N ASN A 55 11.27 4.88 -13.08
CA ASN A 55 12.72 4.81 -13.24
C ASN A 55 13.23 6.25 -13.31
N LYS A 56 14.00 6.67 -12.30
CA LYS A 56 14.68 7.96 -12.33
C LYS A 56 15.69 7.92 -13.47
N VAL A 57 15.37 8.61 -14.57
CA VAL A 57 16.29 8.78 -15.69
C VAL A 57 17.36 9.76 -15.24
N VAL A 58 18.58 9.26 -15.01
CA VAL A 58 19.74 10.10 -14.71
C VAL A 58 20.36 10.52 -16.04
N VAL A 59 20.35 11.82 -16.32
CA VAL A 59 21.02 12.36 -17.50
C VAL A 59 22.52 12.38 -17.22
N SER A 60 23.29 11.54 -17.91
CA SER A 60 24.74 11.49 -17.74
C SER A 60 25.42 12.63 -18.47
N SER A 61 26.23 13.42 -17.76
CA SER A 61 27.08 14.46 -18.35
C SER A 61 28.24 13.90 -19.20
N THR A 62 28.47 12.58 -19.14
CA THR A 62 29.49 11.91 -19.96
C THR A 62 29.06 11.67 -21.40
N LEU A 63 27.79 11.89 -21.75
CA LEU A 63 27.33 11.71 -23.13
C LEU A 63 28.02 12.74 -24.05
N PRO A 64 28.45 12.34 -25.27
CA PRO A 64 29.12 13.22 -26.22
C PRO A 64 28.31 14.48 -26.58
N MET A 65 26.98 14.42 -26.45
CA MET A 65 26.09 15.55 -26.67
C MET A 65 26.20 16.66 -25.61
N PHE A 66 26.66 16.35 -24.40
CA PHE A 66 26.85 17.31 -23.31
C PHE A 66 28.32 17.75 -23.15
N GLN A 67 29.23 17.19 -23.95
CA GLN A 67 30.62 17.62 -23.94
C GLN A 67 30.80 18.89 -24.80
N PRO A 68 31.44 19.95 -24.27
CA PRO A 68 31.70 21.15 -25.03
C PRO A 68 32.63 20.80 -26.20
N ARG A 69 32.17 21.08 -27.43
CA ARG A 69 32.99 20.90 -28.62
C ARG A 69 34.10 21.94 -28.61
N VAL A 70 35.30 21.52 -28.22
CA VAL A 70 36.52 22.32 -28.36
C VAL A 70 36.82 22.49 -29.86
N THR A 71 36.38 23.61 -30.43
CA THR A 71 36.76 23.98 -31.79
C THR A 71 38.18 24.54 -31.73
N ASN A 72 39.16 23.72 -32.07
CA ASN A 72 40.53 24.17 -32.28
C ASN A 72 40.55 25.09 -33.50
N LYS A 73 40.45 26.41 -33.25
CA LYS A 73 40.80 27.42 -34.26
C LYS A 73 42.29 27.28 -34.53
N LYS A 74 42.66 26.54 -35.58
CA LYS A 74 43.98 26.65 -36.20
C LYS A 74 44.14 28.09 -36.68
N LYS A 75 44.92 28.89 -35.93
CA LYS A 75 45.49 30.13 -36.45
C LYS A 75 46.51 29.71 -37.51
N HIS A 76 46.15 29.88 -38.78
CA HIS A 76 47.14 29.96 -39.84
C HIS A 76 47.65 31.40 -39.87
N SER A 77 48.91 31.59 -39.50
CA SER A 77 49.73 32.77 -39.82
C SER A 77 50.78 32.35 -40.83
#